data_AF-A0A4Q0Y146-F1
#
_entry.id   AF-A0A4Q0Y146-F1
#
_cell.length_a   1.000
_cell.length_b   1.000
_cell.length_c   1.000
_cell.angle_alpha   90.00
_cell.angle_beta   90.00
_cell.angle_gamma   90.00
#
_symmetry.space_group_name_H-M   'P 1'
#
loop_
_entity.id
_entity.type
_entity.pdbx_description
1 polymer ?
#
loop_
_entity_poly.entity_id
_entity_poly.type
_entity_poly.pdbx_seq_one_letter_code
_entity_poly.pdbx_strand_id
1 'polypeptide(L)' 'MTKEEITEFKQTIERTIIPIVQNMTEDQIKTIISVVEREHPELPKGFGSMLYEQILIMKYNKK' A
#
# COMPACT_ATOMS: atom_id res chain seq x y z
N MET A 1 -2.52 15.69 -3.70
CA MET A 1 -1.24 15.59 -2.98
C MET A 1 -0.20 16.39 -3.73
N THR A 2 0.66 17.12 -3.02
CA THR A 2 1.84 17.78 -3.56
C THR A 2 2.91 16.74 -3.93
N LYS A 3 3.96 17.16 -4.65
CA LYS A 3 5.07 16.26 -5.00
C LYS A 3 5.81 15.75 -3.75
N GLU A 4 5.90 16.59 -2.72
CA GLU A 4 6.56 16.29 -1.44
C GLU A 4 5.75 15.23 -0.68
N GLU A 5 4.44 15.43 -0.54
CA GLU A 5 3.52 14.48 0.11
C GLU A 5 3.52 13.11 -0.58
N ILE A 6 3.55 13.08 -1.92
CA ILE A 6 3.62 11.82 -2.68
C ILE A 6 4.93 11.10 -2.39
N THR A 7 6.03 11.84 -2.26
CA THR A 7 7.35 11.27 -1.98
C THR A 7 7.39 10.68 -0.58
N GLU A 8 6.92 11.43 0.42
CA GLU A 8 6.83 10.96 1.81
C GLU A 8 5.92 9.74 1.94
N PHE A 9 4.78 9.73 1.24
CA PHE A 9 3.88 8.60 1.21
C PHE A 9 4.57 7.34 0.68
N LYS A 10 5.28 7.46 -0.45
CA LYS A 10 6.02 6.33 -1.05
C LYS A 10 7.14 5.83 -0.13
N GLN A 11 7.91 6.73 0.45
CA GLN A 11 8.98 6.36 1.40
C GLN A 11 8.42 5.67 2.64
N THR A 12 7.25 6.11 3.11
CA THR A 12 6.56 5.47 4.23
C THR A 12 6.18 4.03 3.88
N ILE A 13 5.55 3.81 2.72
CA ILE A 13 5.21 2.44 2.25
C ILE A 13 6.47 1.58 2.15
N GLU A 14 7.53 2.09 1.54
CA GLU A 14 8.80 1.38 1.35
C GLU A 14 9.44 0.97 2.68
N ARG A 15 9.39 1.83 3.70
CA ARG A 15 10.02 1.57 5.00
C ARG A 15 9.17 0.68 5.91
N THR A 16 7.85 0.77 5.85
CA THR A 16 6.98 0.13 6.84
C THR A 16 6.23 -1.07 6.28
N ILE A 17 5.76 -1.01 5.04
CA ILE A 17 4.88 -2.03 4.45
C ILE A 17 5.69 -3.05 3.64
N ILE A 18 6.60 -2.58 2.77
CA ILE A 18 7.34 -3.47 1.86
C ILE A 18 8.10 -4.60 2.56
N PRO A 19 8.83 -4.38 3.68
CA PRO A 19 9.53 -5.46 4.38
C PRO A 19 8.60 -6.56 4.87
N ILE A 20 7.35 -6.22 5.19
CA ILE A 20 6.33 -7.14 5.71
C ILE A 20 5.70 -7.93 4.57
N VAL A 21 5.28 -7.23 3.51
CA VAL A 21 4.53 -7.82 2.39
C VAL A 21 5.43 -8.51 1.36
N GLN A 22 6.75 -8.39 1.47
CA GLN A 22 7.71 -8.99 0.54
C GLN A 22 7.52 -10.51 0.40
N ASN A 23 7.20 -11.19 1.50
CA ASN A 23 6.99 -12.65 1.55
C ASN A 23 5.52 -13.06 1.50
N MET A 24 4.59 -12.10 1.31
CA MET A 24 3.15 -12.37 1.19
C MET A 24 2.74 -12.59 -0.26
N THR A 25 1.70 -13.39 -0.48
CA THR A 25 1.03 -13.49 -1.78
C THR A 25 0.16 -12.27 -2.05
N GLU A 26 -0.17 -12.02 -3.32
CA GLU A 26 -1.04 -10.91 -3.71
C GLU A 26 -2.43 -11.00 -3.04
N ASP A 27 -3.02 -12.20 -2.95
CA ASP A 27 -4.29 -12.41 -2.25
C ASP A 27 -4.22 -12.08 -0.76
N GLN A 28 -3.10 -12.40 -0.09
CA GLN A 28 -2.91 -12.04 1.31
C GLN A 28 -2.87 -10.53 1.48
N ILE A 29 -2.12 -9.82 0.62
CA ILE A 29 -2.03 -8.36 0.65
C ILE A 29 -3.40 -7.73 0.40
N LYS A 30 -4.12 -8.20 -0.63
CA LYS A 30 -5.45 -7.72 -0.99
C LYS A 30 -6.47 -7.93 0.13
N THR A 31 -6.42 -9.08 0.80
CA THR A 31 -7.29 -9.39 1.93
C THR A 31 -7.06 -8.43 3.08
N ILE A 32 -5.79 -8.21 3.47
CA ILE A 32 -5.44 -7.28 4.55
C ILE A 32 -5.93 -5.87 4.25
N ILE A 33 -5.67 -5.36 3.03
CA ILE A 33 -6.10 -4.02 2.63
C ILE A 33 -7.62 -3.88 2.65
N SER A 34 -8.35 -4.91 2.19
CA SER A 34 -9.82 -4.91 2.20
C SER A 34 -10.39 -4.87 3.62
N VAL A 35 -9.73 -5.54 4.58
CA VAL A 35 -10.10 -5.48 6.00
C VAL A 35 -9.87 -4.07 6.55
N VAL A 36 -8.71 -3.46 6.28
CA VAL A 36 -8.39 -2.10 6.72
C VAL A 36 -9.38 -1.08 6.15
N GLU A 37 -9.70 -1.12 4.85
CA GLU A 37 -10.69 -0.20 4.27
C GLU A 37 -12.09 -0.35 4.88
N ARG A 38 -12.48 -1.59 5.24
CA ARG A 38 -13.78 -1.85 5.87
C ARG A 38 -13.83 -1.38 7.32
N GLU A 39 -12.73 -1.53 8.06
CA GLU A 39 -12.63 -1.14 9.46
C GLU A 39 -12.41 0.37 9.65
N HIS A 40 -11.96 1.06 8.61
CA HIS A 40 -11.70 2.50 8.60
C HIS A 40 -12.52 3.22 7.52
N PRO A 41 -13.85 3.38 7.72
CA PRO A 41 -14.73 4.06 6.75
C PRO A 41 -14.39 5.55 6.55
N GLU A 42 -13.56 6.14 7.43
CA GLU A 42 -13.01 7.48 7.30
C GLU A 42 -11.95 7.60 6.19
N LEU A 43 -11.38 6.47 5.73
CA LEU A 43 -10.40 6.49 4.65
C LEU A 43 -11.08 6.93 3.34
N PRO A 44 -10.37 7.71 2.51
CA PRO A 44 -10.89 8.10 1.21
C PRO A 44 -11.26 6.88 0.36
N LYS A 45 -12.42 6.95 -0.32
CA LYS A 45 -12.86 5.89 -1.22
C LYS A 45 -11.80 5.60 -2.29
N GLY A 46 -11.39 4.33 -2.40
CA GLY A 46 -10.36 3.89 -3.36
C GLY A 46 -8.93 4.00 -2.85
N PHE A 47 -8.72 4.40 -1.59
CA PHE A 47 -7.40 4.43 -0.96
C PHE A 47 -6.73 3.05 -0.92
N GLY A 48 -7.47 1.99 -0.59
CA GLY A 48 -6.93 0.63 -0.55
C GLY A 48 -6.53 0.13 -1.93
N SER A 49 -7.34 0.38 -2.97
CA SER A 49 -6.94 0.08 -4.35
C SER A 49 -5.64 0.79 -4.73
N MET A 50 -5.52 2.08 -4.42
CA MET A 50 -4.30 2.85 -4.68
C MET A 50 -3.10 2.27 -3.90
N LEU A 51 -3.27 1.96 -2.62
CA LEU A 51 -2.21 1.40 -1.77
C LEU A 51 -1.77 0.03 -2.28
N TYR A 52 -2.73 -0.82 -2.67
CA TYR A 52 -2.47 -2.13 -3.24
C TYR A 52 -1.61 -2.03 -4.51
N GLU A 53 -1.98 -1.15 -5.44
CA GLU A 53 -1.20 -0.91 -6.66
C GLU A 53 0.23 -0.45 -6.34
N GLN A 54 0.41 0.50 -5.41
CA GLN A 54 1.75 0.97 -5.02
C GLN A 54 2.59 -0.16 -4.41
N ILE A 55 1.98 -1.00 -3.57
CA ILE A 55 2.67 -2.16 -2.97
C ILE A 55 3.13 -3.13 -4.06
N LEU A 56 2.27 -3.47 -5.02
CA LEU A 56 2.64 -4.39 -6.12
C LEU A 56 3.77 -3.80 -6.97
N ILE A 57 3.67 -2.53 -7.34
CA ILE A 57 4.72 -1.84 -8.11
C ILE A 57 6.04 -1.92 -7.36
N MET A 58 6.09 -1.57 -6.07
CA MET A 58 7.32 -1.57 -5.28
C MET A 58 7.86 -2.98 -5.01
N LYS A 59 6.99 -3.95 -4.76
CA LYS A 59 7.37 -5.35 -4.51
C LYS A 59 8.05 -5.97 -5.74
N TYR A 60 7.59 -5.64 -6.95
CA TYR A 60 8.10 -6.21 -8.20
C TYR A 60 9.12 -5.33 -8.93
N ASN A 61 9.15 -4.01 -8.71
CA ASN A 61 10.19 -3.11 -9.24
C ASN A 61 11.45 -3.06 -8.36
N LYS A 62 11.96 -4.21 -7.91
CA LYS A 62 13.30 -4.28 -7.31
C LYS A 62 14.36 -4.03 -8.39
N LYS A 63 14.61 -2.76 -8.71
CA LYS A 63 15.83 -2.32 -9.39
C LYS A 63 16.95 -2.13 -8.38
#